data_AF-A0A0M0J4N2-F1
#
_entry.id   AF-A0A0M0J4N2-F1
#
_cell.length_a   1.000
_cell.length_b   1.000
_cell.length_c   1.000
_cell.angle_alpha   90.00
_cell.angle_beta   90.00
_cell.angle_gamma   90.00
#
_symmetry.space_group_name_H-M   'P 1'
#
loop_
_entity.id
_entity.type
_entity.pdbx_description
1 polymer ?
#
loop_
_entity_poly.entity_id
_entity_poly.type
_entity_poly.pdbx_seq_one_letter_code
_entity_poly.pdbx_strand_id
1 'polypeptide(L)'
;MSVDQVSQEVLYALCDTADVPADAWKNRLTFVDVYKGKGTKNFITLLTGDQLAKAAATSFAGKTDTMLLSFKVESMREEADLKIKYEAAESEAGGSGEYVHVYGGFIPYACLYAMPKVLVLDESVGPNLGKHMLPPLGMGGGGLEKETVYDDDSDLSENDDLERFDQHTYDLDD
;
A
#
# COMPACT_ATOMS: atom_id res chain seq x y z
N MET A 1 6.28 -20.28 23.32
CA MET A 1 6.90 -19.74 22.09
C MET A 1 5.73 -19.37 21.20
N SER A 2 5.30 -18.11 21.25
CA SER A 2 4.16 -17.64 20.46
C SER A 2 4.66 -17.31 19.07
N VAL A 3 3.90 -17.80 18.08
CA VAL A 3 4.12 -17.63 16.64
C VAL A 3 4.30 -16.15 16.33
N ASP A 4 5.39 -15.83 15.63
CA ASP A 4 5.74 -14.51 15.12
C ASP A 4 4.53 -13.83 14.48
N GLN A 5 3.94 -12.89 15.22
CA GLN A 5 3.06 -11.89 14.66
C GLN A 5 3.98 -10.92 13.92
N VAL A 6 4.34 -11.26 12.69
CA VAL A 6 5.07 -10.36 11.79
C VAL A 6 4.13 -9.19 11.53
N SER A 7 4.25 -8.17 12.36
CA SER A 7 3.56 -6.90 12.17
C SER A 7 3.92 -6.42 10.77
N GLN A 8 2.95 -6.44 9.85
CA GLN A 8 3.16 -5.93 8.50
C GLN A 8 3.33 -4.42 8.60
N GLU A 9 4.58 -4.00 8.81
CA GLU A 9 4.94 -2.60 8.90
C GLU A 9 4.85 -1.96 7.51
N VAL A 10 4.08 -0.88 7.42
CA VAL A 10 3.85 -0.12 6.19
C VAL A 10 4.32 1.31 6.40
N LEU A 11 5.08 1.81 5.44
CA LEU A 11 5.60 3.17 5.40
C LEU A 11 5.06 3.92 4.20
N TYR A 12 4.93 5.23 4.32
CA TYR A 12 4.19 6.04 3.36
C TYR A 12 5.08 7.07 2.67
N ALA A 13 4.78 7.36 1.39
CA ALA A 13 5.33 8.51 0.70
C ALA A 13 4.19 9.36 0.11
N LEU A 14 4.37 10.68 0.17
CA LEU A 14 3.54 11.65 -0.53
C LEU A 14 4.33 12.22 -1.71
N CYS A 15 3.74 12.20 -2.90
CA CYS A 15 4.38 12.67 -4.12
C CYS A 15 3.34 13.32 -5.04
N ASP A 16 3.80 14.02 -6.09
CA ASP A 16 2.86 14.53 -7.09
C ASP A 16 2.50 13.37 -8.03
N THR A 17 1.25 13.32 -8.51
CA THR A 17 0.76 12.26 -9.41
C THR A 17 1.59 12.13 -10.68
N ALA A 18 2.21 13.22 -11.15
CA ALA A 18 3.08 13.23 -12.31
C ALA A 18 4.42 12.48 -12.09
N ASP A 19 4.81 12.26 -10.84
CA ASP A 19 6.06 11.54 -10.49
C ASP A 19 5.88 10.02 -10.51
N VAL A 20 4.64 9.53 -10.62
CA VAL A 20 4.30 8.11 -10.55
C VAL A 20 3.72 7.64 -11.89
N PRO A 21 4.27 6.58 -12.51
CA PRO A 21 3.69 5.99 -13.72
C PRO A 21 2.24 5.55 -13.50
N ALA A 22 1.37 5.82 -14.46
CA ALA A 22 -0.06 5.48 -14.37
C ALA A 22 -0.32 3.96 -14.24
N ASP A 23 0.62 3.14 -14.68
CA ASP A 23 0.61 1.69 -14.65
C ASP A 23 1.51 1.10 -13.55
N ALA A 24 2.04 1.92 -12.63
CA ALA A 24 2.95 1.50 -11.57
C ALA A 24 2.43 0.31 -10.76
N TRP A 25 1.13 0.26 -10.46
CA TRP A 25 0.51 -0.88 -9.75
C TRP A 25 0.37 -2.13 -10.61
N LYS A 26 -0.02 -1.95 -11.88
CA LYS A 26 -0.26 -3.06 -12.82
C LYS A 26 1.04 -3.78 -13.16
N ASN A 27 2.10 -3.00 -13.38
CA ASN A 27 3.40 -3.51 -13.77
C ASN A 27 4.36 -3.71 -12.58
N ARG A 28 3.90 -3.55 -11.33
CA ARG A 28 4.78 -3.55 -10.15
C ARG A 28 5.67 -4.80 -10.04
N LEU A 29 5.14 -5.97 -10.39
CA LEU A 29 5.84 -7.26 -10.28
C LEU A 29 6.89 -7.50 -11.38
N THR A 30 7.04 -6.55 -12.32
CA THR A 30 8.08 -6.62 -13.34
C THR A 30 9.43 -6.10 -12.85
N PHE A 31 9.48 -5.46 -11.67
CA PHE A 31 10.69 -4.92 -11.02
C PHE A 31 11.49 -3.90 -11.86
N VAL A 32 10.95 -3.40 -12.98
CA VAL A 32 11.63 -2.41 -13.83
C VAL A 32 11.38 -0.98 -13.37
N ASP A 33 10.21 -0.71 -12.81
CA ASP A 33 9.84 0.64 -12.39
C ASP A 33 10.06 0.86 -10.88
N VAL A 34 10.58 2.04 -10.56
CA VAL A 34 11.01 2.40 -9.21
C VAL A 34 10.54 3.80 -8.81
N TYR A 35 10.23 3.97 -7.54
CA TYR A 35 10.06 5.25 -6.90
C TYR A 35 11.43 5.82 -6.50
N LYS A 36 11.72 7.05 -6.90
CA LYS A 36 13.04 7.68 -6.69
C LYS A 36 13.12 8.65 -5.51
N GLY A 37 11.99 8.96 -4.89
CA GLY A 37 11.90 10.04 -3.90
C GLY A 37 12.09 11.42 -4.52
N LYS A 38 11.90 12.46 -3.70
CA LYS A 38 12.16 13.85 -4.08
C LYS A 38 13.45 14.32 -3.43
N GLY A 39 14.41 14.75 -4.24
CA GLY A 39 15.60 15.47 -3.80
C GLY A 39 16.93 14.85 -4.23
N THR A 40 18.01 15.48 -3.78
CA THR A 40 19.40 15.07 -4.05
C THR A 40 20.02 14.30 -2.88
N LYS A 41 19.21 13.86 -1.92
CA LYS A 41 19.68 13.11 -0.75
C LYS A 41 20.06 11.69 -1.17
N ASN A 42 20.98 11.08 -0.42
CA ASN A 42 21.40 9.69 -0.64
C ASN A 42 20.41 8.66 -0.09
N PHE A 43 19.24 9.10 0.38
CA PHE A 43 18.18 8.29 0.95
C PHE A 43 16.82 8.84 0.55
N ILE A 44 15.82 7.96 0.56
CA ILE A 44 14.41 8.32 0.41
C ILE A 44 13.79 8.37 1.79
N THR A 45 13.17 9.49 2.14
CA THR A 45 12.42 9.59 3.39
C THR A 45 11.01 9.07 3.20
N LEU A 46 10.61 8.15 4.08
CA LEU A 46 9.26 7.66 4.23
C LEU A 46 8.69 8.09 5.58
N LEU A 47 7.37 8.18 5.62
CA LEU A 47 6.59 8.65 6.75
C LEU A 47 5.93 7.48 7.47
N THR A 48 5.83 7.57 8.79
CA THR A 48 4.91 6.73 9.55
C THR A 48 3.46 7.23 9.40
N GLY A 49 2.49 6.43 9.81
CA GLY A 49 1.08 6.83 9.76
C GLY A 49 0.80 8.13 10.54
N ASP A 50 1.45 8.30 11.71
CA ASP A 50 1.30 9.48 12.56
C ASP A 50 1.88 10.75 11.91
N GLN A 51 2.96 10.60 11.13
CA GLN A 51 3.61 11.71 10.43
C GLN A 51 2.84 12.12 9.17
N LEU A 52 2.05 11.22 8.58
CA LEU A 52 1.42 11.40 7.27
C LEU A 52 0.47 12.61 7.24
N ALA A 53 -0.40 12.75 8.24
CA ALA A 53 -1.37 13.84 8.30
C ALA A 53 -0.68 15.20 8.36
N LYS A 54 0.39 15.30 9.15
CA LYS A 54 1.16 16.54 9.29
C LYS A 54 2.00 16.83 8.05
N ALA A 55 2.56 15.80 7.41
CA ALA A 55 3.31 15.94 6.17
C ALA A 55 2.41 16.44 5.02
N ALA A 56 1.22 15.84 4.87
CA ALA A 56 0.22 16.26 3.89
C ALA A 56 -0.16 17.74 4.10
N ALA A 57 -0.47 18.11 5.34
CA ALA A 57 -0.85 19.49 5.69
C ALA A 57 0.29 20.51 5.54
N THR A 58 1.56 20.10 5.65
CA THR A 58 2.70 21.04 5.60
C THR A 58 3.28 21.19 4.20
N SER A 59 3.41 20.09 3.45
CA SER A 59 4.10 20.08 2.15
C SER A 59 3.16 20.00 0.95
N PHE A 60 1.92 19.55 1.14
CA PHE A 60 1.00 19.28 0.05
C PHE A 60 -0.33 20.03 0.19
N ALA A 61 -0.52 20.89 1.20
CA ALA A 61 -1.77 21.59 1.45
C ALA A 61 -2.40 22.22 0.18
N GLY A 62 -3.68 21.94 -0.05
CA GLY A 62 -4.44 22.47 -1.18
C GLY A 62 -4.12 21.86 -2.55
N LYS A 63 -3.16 20.93 -2.64
CA LYS A 63 -2.82 20.26 -3.91
C LYS A 63 -3.77 19.09 -4.19
N THR A 64 -4.43 19.11 -5.34
CA THR A 64 -5.33 18.05 -5.81
C THR A 64 -4.59 16.90 -6.51
N ASP A 65 -3.35 17.13 -6.92
CA ASP A 65 -2.46 16.20 -7.60
C ASP A 65 -1.54 15.45 -6.64
N THR A 66 -1.94 15.30 -5.38
CA THR A 66 -1.16 14.56 -4.37
C THR A 66 -1.50 13.08 -4.39
N MET A 67 -0.48 12.23 -4.50
CA MET A 67 -0.60 10.78 -4.46
C MET A 67 0.05 10.20 -3.20
N LEU A 68 -0.64 9.25 -2.58
CA LEU A 68 -0.15 8.42 -1.49
C LEU A 68 0.38 7.09 -2.04
N LEU A 69 1.63 6.79 -1.71
CA LEU A 69 2.25 5.48 -1.91
C LEU A 69 2.44 4.81 -0.54
N SER A 70 2.18 3.51 -0.49
CA SER A 70 2.33 2.69 0.71
C SER A 70 3.28 1.55 0.40
N PHE A 71 4.37 1.41 1.16
CA PHE A 71 5.42 0.42 0.94
C PHE A 71 5.49 -0.57 2.10
N LYS A 72 5.59 -1.86 1.79
CA LYS A 72 5.78 -2.92 2.79
C LYS A 72 7.25 -2.97 3.20
N VAL A 73 7.54 -2.80 4.50
CA VAL A 73 8.92 -2.80 5.04
C VAL A 73 9.63 -4.11 4.79
N GLU A 74 8.93 -5.22 4.97
CA GLU A 74 9.45 -6.57 4.71
C GLU A 74 9.92 -6.72 3.26
N SER A 75 9.06 -6.41 2.27
CA SER A 75 9.44 -6.48 0.86
C SER A 75 10.60 -5.54 0.51
N MET A 76 10.66 -4.36 1.11
CA MET A 76 11.80 -3.46 0.91
C MET A 76 13.12 -4.05 1.44
N ARG A 77 13.08 -4.72 2.59
CA ARG A 77 14.28 -5.32 3.21
C ARG A 77 14.69 -6.63 2.55
N GLU A 78 13.73 -7.50 2.30
CA GLU A 78 13.99 -8.89 1.91
C GLU A 78 14.05 -9.07 0.40
N GLU A 79 13.17 -8.41 -0.36
CA GLU A 79 13.10 -8.57 -1.81
C GLU A 79 13.97 -7.54 -2.54
N ALA A 80 14.01 -6.30 -2.03
CA ALA A 80 14.76 -5.21 -2.65
C ALA A 80 16.13 -4.92 -2.00
N ASP A 81 16.50 -5.65 -0.94
CA ASP A 81 17.76 -5.50 -0.18
C ASP A 81 18.03 -4.04 0.23
N LEU A 82 16.98 -3.30 0.58
CA LEU A 82 17.08 -1.90 0.97
C LEU A 82 17.37 -1.77 2.46
N LYS A 83 18.29 -0.85 2.78
CA LYS A 83 18.63 -0.57 4.17
C LYS A 83 17.73 0.53 4.73
N ILE A 84 16.88 0.14 5.68
CA ILE A 84 15.94 1.04 6.33
C ILE A 84 16.46 1.42 7.71
N LYS A 85 16.45 2.71 8.03
CA LYS A 85 16.82 3.23 9.35
C LYS A 85 15.83 4.26 9.86
N TYR A 86 15.69 4.34 11.17
CA TYR A 86 14.92 5.35 11.88
C TYR A 86 15.93 6.32 12.46
N GLU A 87 15.94 7.55 11.97
CA GLU A 87 16.92 8.57 12.34
C GLU A 87 16.20 9.90 12.56
N ALA A 88 16.72 10.74 13.46
CA ALA A 88 16.20 12.08 13.63
C ALA A 88 16.46 12.89 12.34
N ALA A 89 15.40 13.43 11.72
CA ALA A 89 15.57 14.36 10.62
C ALA A 89 15.71 15.80 11.15
N GLU A 90 16.70 16.53 10.65
CA GLU A 90 16.94 17.93 11.04
C GLU A 90 15.83 18.89 10.59
N SER A 91 15.05 18.51 9.56
CA SER A 91 13.96 19.33 8.99
C SER A 91 13.20 18.49 7.96
N GLU A 92 12.11 17.82 8.35
CA GLU A 92 11.16 17.22 7.41
C GLU A 92 9.71 17.53 7.78
N ALA A 93 8.87 17.55 6.74
CA ALA A 93 7.44 17.75 6.88
C ALA A 93 6.81 16.47 7.42
N GLY A 94 6.24 16.52 8.62
CA GLY A 94 5.75 15.33 9.31
C GLY A 94 5.73 15.47 10.83
N GLY A 95 6.52 16.42 11.37
CA GLY A 95 6.54 16.73 12.80
C GLY A 95 7.78 16.24 13.53
N SER A 96 7.60 15.89 14.80
CA SER A 96 8.68 15.46 15.69
C SER A 96 8.72 13.94 15.72
N GLY A 97 9.92 13.36 15.76
CA GLY A 97 10.12 11.92 15.83
C GLY A 97 11.24 11.45 14.90
N GLU A 98 11.52 10.16 14.96
CA GLU A 98 12.43 9.53 14.00
C GLU A 98 11.72 9.42 12.64
N TYR A 99 12.42 9.83 11.59
CA TYR A 99 11.99 9.66 10.21
C TYR A 99 12.60 8.40 9.65
N VAL A 100 11.89 7.77 8.71
CA VAL A 100 12.36 6.54 8.13
C VAL A 100 13.15 6.84 6.87
N HIS A 101 14.46 6.60 6.91
CA HIS A 101 15.37 6.75 5.79
C HIS A 101 15.62 5.41 5.12
N VAL A 102 15.33 5.33 3.83
CA VAL A 102 15.60 4.18 2.98
C VAL A 102 16.82 4.45 2.12
N TYR A 103 17.88 3.67 2.36
CA TYR A 103 19.14 3.73 1.62
C TYR A 103 19.18 2.62 0.57
N GLY A 104 19.79 2.90 -0.57
CA GLY A 104 19.83 2.01 -1.74
C GLY A 104 19.43 2.69 -3.05
N GLY A 105 19.10 3.97 -3.01
CA GLY A 105 18.84 4.82 -4.18
C GLY A 105 17.37 4.89 -4.56
N PHE A 106 16.74 3.76 -4.86
CA PHE A 106 15.35 3.72 -5.35
C PHE A 106 14.55 2.61 -4.69
N ILE A 107 13.23 2.78 -4.58
CA ILE A 107 12.32 1.77 -4.04
C ILE A 107 11.53 1.16 -5.20
N PRO A 108 11.67 -0.14 -5.51
CA PRO A 108 10.86 -0.79 -6.54
C PRO A 108 9.37 -0.67 -6.25
N TYR A 109 8.55 -0.42 -7.28
CA TYR A 109 7.10 -0.44 -7.10
C TYR A 109 6.57 -1.82 -6.73
N ALA A 110 7.34 -2.90 -6.97
CA ALA A 110 7.07 -4.23 -6.44
C ALA A 110 6.83 -4.23 -4.92
N CYS A 111 7.47 -3.31 -4.18
CA CYS A 111 7.32 -3.18 -2.74
C CYS A 111 6.03 -2.44 -2.31
N LEU A 112 5.18 -2.02 -3.24
CA LEU A 112 3.91 -1.38 -2.92
C LEU A 112 2.98 -2.35 -2.17
N TYR A 113 2.51 -1.92 -1.01
CA TYR A 113 1.54 -2.64 -0.19
C TYR A 113 0.12 -2.57 -0.78
N ALA A 114 -0.25 -1.41 -1.34
CA ALA A 114 -1.57 -1.15 -1.90
C ALA A 114 -1.46 -0.29 -3.16
N MET A 115 -2.55 -0.24 -3.94
CA MET A 115 -2.64 0.61 -5.12
C MET A 115 -2.36 2.07 -4.76
N PRO A 116 -1.52 2.80 -5.52
CA PRO A 116 -1.32 4.23 -5.35
C PRO A 116 -2.64 4.99 -5.34
N LYS A 117 -2.83 5.88 -4.36
CA LYS A 117 -4.11 6.56 -4.14
C LYS A 117 -3.95 8.05 -4.28
N VAL A 118 -4.71 8.66 -5.19
CA VAL A 118 -4.82 10.12 -5.27
C VAL A 118 -5.63 10.60 -4.06
N LEU A 119 -5.07 11.54 -3.32
CA LEU A 119 -5.72 12.09 -2.13
C LEU A 119 -6.73 13.16 -2.53
N VAL A 120 -7.96 13.02 -2.03
CA VAL A 120 -9.04 13.97 -2.25
C VAL A 120 -8.99 15.04 -1.15
N LEU A 121 -9.26 16.29 -1.52
CA LEU A 121 -9.42 17.37 -0.54
C LEU A 121 -10.82 17.33 0.06
N ASP A 122 -10.93 17.59 1.37
CA ASP A 122 -12.21 17.74 2.04
C ASP A 122 -12.89 19.03 1.57
N GLU A 123 -14.07 18.91 0.98
CA GLU A 123 -14.88 20.03 0.49
C GLU A 123 -15.94 20.48 1.50
N SER A 124 -16.00 19.83 2.68
CA SER A 124 -17.01 20.10 3.70
C SER A 124 -16.73 21.41 4.42
N VAL A 125 -17.78 22.20 4.67
CA VAL A 125 -17.67 23.45 5.44
C VAL A 125 -17.29 23.12 6.89
N GLY A 126 -16.08 23.51 7.31
CA GLY A 126 -15.59 23.24 8.66
C GLY A 126 -14.08 23.45 8.78
N PRO A 127 -13.48 23.09 9.93
CA PRO A 127 -12.04 23.28 10.18
C PRO A 127 -11.14 22.41 9.30
N ASN A 128 -11.71 21.52 8.49
CA ASN A 128 -11.00 20.60 7.59
C ASN A 128 -11.12 20.95 6.11
N LEU A 129 -11.86 22.00 5.75
CA LEU A 129 -12.00 22.45 4.36
C LEU A 129 -10.61 22.63 3.72
N GLY A 130 -10.39 21.95 2.59
CA GLY A 130 -9.14 22.00 1.83
C GLY A 130 -8.00 21.12 2.37
N LYS A 131 -8.25 20.26 3.37
CA LYS A 131 -7.27 19.27 3.85
C LYS A 131 -7.43 17.94 3.11
N HIS A 132 -6.34 17.19 2.95
CA HIS A 132 -6.39 15.85 2.38
C HIS A 132 -7.16 14.88 3.28
N MET A 133 -8.12 14.18 2.71
CA MET A 133 -8.75 13.01 3.30
C MET A 133 -7.81 11.82 3.15
N LEU A 134 -7.18 11.43 4.25
CA LEU A 134 -6.34 10.24 4.28
C LEU A 134 -7.22 8.97 4.34
N PRO A 135 -6.89 7.93 3.57
CA PRO A 135 -7.56 6.64 3.71
C PRO A 135 -7.33 6.07 5.12
N PRO A 136 -8.16 5.10 5.55
CA PRO A 136 -7.86 4.31 6.73
C PRO A 136 -6.44 3.77 6.61
N LEU A 137 -5.54 4.28 7.43
CA LEU A 137 -4.17 3.79 7.49
C LEU A 137 -4.24 2.46 8.21
N GLY A 138 -3.55 1.45 7.70
CA GLY A 138 -3.42 0.19 8.43
C GLY A 138 -2.82 0.50 9.79
N MET A 139 -3.60 0.36 10.87
CA MET A 139 -3.03 0.06 12.18
C MET A 139 -2.10 -1.12 11.96
N GLY A 140 -0.82 -1.00 12.35
CA GLY A 140 0.25 -1.94 11.98
C GLY A 140 -0.26 -3.36 11.68
N GLY A 141 -0.21 -3.74 10.40
CA GLY A 141 -0.71 -5.01 9.88
C GLY A 141 -2.13 -5.41 10.29
N GLY A 142 -3.15 -4.83 9.65
CA GLY A 142 -4.51 -5.31 9.88
C GLY A 142 -5.59 -4.57 9.12
N GLY A 143 -5.31 -4.19 7.88
CA GLY A 143 -6.26 -3.49 7.02
C GLY A 143 -6.09 -3.91 5.58
N LEU A 144 -6.05 -5.23 5.34
CA LEU A 144 -6.59 -5.75 4.09
C LEU A 144 -7.99 -5.13 3.98
N GLU A 145 -8.19 -4.21 3.02
CA GLU A 145 -9.42 -4.28 2.26
C GLU A 145 -9.43 -5.72 1.73
N LYS A 146 -10.07 -6.62 2.49
CA LYS A 146 -10.64 -7.81 1.89
C LYS A 146 -11.49 -7.22 0.79
N GLU A 147 -10.96 -7.27 -0.42
CA GLU A 147 -11.78 -7.44 -1.61
C GLU A 147 -12.83 -8.44 -1.15
N THR A 148 -14.04 -7.94 -0.96
CA THR A 148 -15.18 -8.81 -0.74
C THR A 148 -15.26 -9.54 -2.06
N VAL A 149 -14.58 -10.68 -2.13
CA VAL A 149 -15.03 -11.79 -2.93
C VAL A 149 -16.49 -11.87 -2.53
N TYR A 150 -17.35 -11.46 -3.46
CA TYR A 150 -18.73 -11.87 -3.43
C TYR A 150 -18.63 -13.40 -3.36
N ASP A 151 -18.77 -13.95 -2.16
CA ASP A 151 -19.33 -15.28 -2.00
C ASP A 151 -20.73 -15.14 -2.59
N ASP A 152 -20.79 -15.38 -3.90
CA ASP A 152 -22.00 -15.67 -4.66
C ASP A 152 -22.51 -17.05 -4.22
N ASP A 153 -22.80 -17.17 -2.92
CA ASP A 153 -23.48 -18.32 -2.31
C ASP A 153 -24.90 -17.88 -1.92
N SER A 154 -25.55 -17.08 -2.78
CA SER A 154 -27.01 -17.00 -2.80
C SER A 154 -27.56 -18.04 -3.76
N ASP A 155 -27.59 -19.28 -3.28
CA ASP A 155 -28.70 -20.21 -3.47
C ASP A 155 -29.26 -20.23 -4.91
N LEU A 156 -28.45 -20.74 -5.85
CA LEU A 156 -28.98 -21.29 -7.08
C LEU A 156 -29.76 -22.56 -6.70
N SER A 157 -31.04 -22.33 -6.43
CA SER A 157 -32.06 -23.37 -6.36
C SER A 157 -31.89 -24.35 -7.51
N GLU A 158 -31.55 -25.58 -7.16
CA GLU A 158 -32.09 -26.83 -7.70
C GLU A 158 -32.57 -26.75 -9.15
N ASN A 159 -31.72 -27.17 -10.10
CA ASN A 159 -32.09 -28.01 -11.26
C ASN A 159 -30.87 -28.22 -12.16
N ASP A 160 -29.96 -29.09 -11.75
CA ASP A 160 -29.14 -29.84 -12.70
C ASP A 160 -29.32 -31.33 -12.38
N ASP A 161 -30.19 -31.96 -13.18
CA ASP A 161 -30.35 -33.41 -13.35
C ASP A 161 -29.06 -34.01 -13.93
N LEU A 162 -27.94 -33.86 -13.24
CA LEU A 162 -26.71 -34.56 -13.54
C LEU A 162 -26.57 -35.68 -12.52
N GLU A 163 -26.83 -36.90 -12.99
CA GLU A 163 -26.58 -38.11 -12.24
C GLU A 163 -25.17 -38.08 -11.66
N ARG A 164 -25.05 -38.36 -10.36
CA ARG A 164 -23.75 -38.49 -9.71
C ARG A 164 -22.94 -39.54 -10.47
N PHE A 165 -21.78 -39.14 -10.96
CA PHE A 165 -20.83 -40.04 -11.62
C PHE A 165 -20.43 -41.15 -10.63
N ASP A 166 -21.01 -42.34 -10.81
CA ASP A 166 -20.65 -43.54 -10.07
C ASP A 166 -19.61 -44.34 -10.87
N GLN A 167 -18.37 -44.27 -10.40
CA GLN A 167 -17.22 -44.96 -10.97
C GLN A 167 -17.37 -46.49 -10.98
N HIS A 168 -18.26 -47.07 -10.16
CA HIS A 168 -18.47 -48.52 -10.10
C HIS A 168 -19.32 -49.10 -11.23
N THR A 169 -19.88 -48.27 -12.12
CA THR A 169 -20.72 -48.73 -13.23
C THR A 169 -19.91 -49.29 -14.42
N TYR A 170 -18.62 -48.95 -14.54
CA TYR A 170 -17.82 -49.24 -15.74
C TYR A 170 -16.75 -50.34 -15.56
N ASP A 171 -16.78 -51.10 -14.45
CA ASP A 171 -15.89 -52.25 -14.20
C ASP A 171 -16.51 -53.60 -14.59
N LEU A 172 -17.58 -53.61 -15.40
CA LEU A 172 -18.21 -54.84 -15.91
C LEU A 172 -18.40 -54.79 -17.43
N ASP A 173 -17.30 -54.85 -18.16
CA ASP A 173 -17.25 -55.45 -19.50
C ASP A 173 -16.00 -56.35 -19.57
N ASP A 174 -16.20 -57.65 -19.34
CA ASP A 174 -15.38 -58.77 -19.82
C ASP A 174 -16.28 -59.65 -20.70
#